data_AF-A0A943BJ84-F1
#
_entry.id   AF-A0A943BJ84-F1
#
_cell.length_a   1.000
_cell.length_b   1.000
_cell.length_c   1.000
_cell.angle_alpha   90.00
_cell.angle_beta   90.00
_cell.angle_gamma   90.00
#
_symmetry.space_group_name_H-M   'P 1'
#
loop_
_entity.id
_entity.type
_entity.pdbx_description
1 polymer ?
#
loop_
_entity_poly.entity_id
_entity_poly.type
_entity_poly.pdbx_seq_one_letter_code
_entity_poly.pdbx_strand_id
1 'polypeptide(L)'
;MRSVFAIRIFVFFVSILLCFSGCSLQPKDMRGEKKMQKSYKEYGEIFEKYGIQGITPELIEKMEKWYLEMPPEVIIDKAADLLTVLGDGEYDFENMTWTPDENGVYAFDAEVFNVDKMYTDFLTGISSLDKEELDFKNIQEDTSQMNWEEGTGKRTVTFEWKNKQFTLEAAVEDDWFDLNVANELNEIIKKYGNGKQLYFTGDGYQECIVFYRDPEWAKSFQTETGLELVEVNK
;
A
#
# COMPACT_ATOMS: atom_id res chain seq x y z
N MET A 1 20.77 24.76 12.75
CA MET A 1 21.54 24.75 11.48
C MET A 1 22.02 23.31 11.27
N ARG A 2 21.37 22.58 10.35
CA ARG A 2 21.68 21.23 9.80
C ARG A 2 21.83 20.08 10.83
N SER A 3 20.81 19.25 11.04
CA SER A 3 20.34 18.12 10.20
C SER A 3 21.45 17.11 9.91
N VAL A 4 21.23 15.83 10.27
CA VAL A 4 21.47 14.63 9.45
C VAL A 4 21.19 13.38 10.31
N PHE A 5 20.14 12.64 9.92
CA PHE A 5 19.98 11.19 9.98
C PHE A 5 19.90 10.51 11.36
N ALA A 6 18.71 10.52 11.95
CA ALA A 6 18.29 9.48 12.89
C ALA A 6 17.83 8.25 12.09
N ILE A 7 18.78 7.34 11.88
CA ILE A 7 18.68 5.88 11.86
C ILE A 7 17.24 5.33 11.74
N ARG A 8 16.83 4.94 10.52
CA ARG A 8 15.78 3.94 10.29
C ARG A 8 16.45 2.59 10.07
N ILE A 9 16.61 1.81 11.13
CA ILE A 9 16.84 0.36 11.05
C ILE A 9 15.53 -0.27 11.51
N PHE A 10 14.66 -0.60 10.55
CA PHE A 10 13.58 -1.54 10.79
C PHE A 10 14.22 -2.92 10.78
N VAL A 11 14.40 -3.51 11.95
CA VAL A 11 14.76 -4.93 12.06
C VAL A 11 13.49 -5.70 11.77
N PHE A 12 13.34 -6.18 10.53
CA PHE A 12 12.34 -7.20 10.21
C PHE A 12 12.63 -8.43 11.07
N PHE A 13 11.86 -8.63 12.13
CA PHE A 13 11.76 -9.93 12.77
C PHE A 13 10.94 -10.81 11.82
N VAL A 14 11.62 -11.70 11.11
CA VAL A 14 10.96 -12.76 10.32
C VAL A 14 10.30 -13.73 11.30
N SER A 15 9.05 -13.43 11.64
CA SER A 15 8.12 -14.35 12.29
C SER A 15 7.67 -15.37 11.25
N ILE A 16 8.26 -16.57 11.27
CA ILE A 16 7.75 -17.71 10.49
C ILE A 16 6.49 -18.25 11.18
N LEU A 17 5.43 -18.53 10.39
CA LEU A 17 4.10 -19.09 10.71
C LEU A 17 3.09 -18.07 11.28
N LEU A 18 1.94 -17.76 10.67
CA LEU A 18 0.94 -18.63 10.02
C LEU A 18 0.31 -17.93 8.79
N CYS A 19 0.23 -18.65 7.66
CA CYS A 19 -0.60 -18.24 6.53
C CYS A 19 -2.08 -18.28 6.90
N PHE A 20 -2.74 -17.12 6.97
CA PHE A 20 -4.19 -17.01 6.84
C PHE A 20 -4.58 -16.04 5.72
N SER A 21 -5.59 -16.46 4.98
CA SER A 21 -5.93 -16.11 3.61
C SER A 21 -6.67 -14.77 3.51
N GLY A 22 -6.01 -13.68 3.90
CA GLY A 22 -6.55 -12.32 3.76
C GLY A 22 -5.86 -11.57 2.63
N CYS A 23 -4.55 -11.33 2.78
CA CYS A 23 -3.68 -10.69 1.78
C CYS A 23 -2.74 -11.67 1.06
N SER A 24 -2.97 -12.99 1.20
CA SER A 24 -2.15 -13.98 0.50
C SER A 24 -2.54 -14.08 -0.97
N LEU A 25 -2.02 -13.17 -1.80
CA LEU A 25 -1.64 -13.58 -3.14
C LEU A 25 -0.65 -14.74 -2.92
N GLN A 26 -1.09 -15.97 -3.23
CA GLN A 26 -0.30 -17.17 -2.97
C GLN A 26 1.16 -16.93 -3.41
N PRO A 27 2.17 -17.29 -2.59
CA PRO A 27 3.55 -17.14 -3.01
C PRO A 27 3.71 -17.86 -4.35
N LYS A 28 3.99 -17.09 -5.41
CA LYS A 28 4.30 -17.67 -6.72
C LYS A 28 5.43 -18.66 -6.50
N ASP A 29 5.28 -19.86 -7.03
CA ASP A 29 6.40 -20.79 -7.14
C ASP A 29 7.45 -20.16 -8.06
N MET A 30 8.38 -19.40 -7.48
CA MET A 30 9.49 -18.75 -8.19
C MET A 30 10.54 -19.76 -8.69
N ARG A 31 10.25 -21.06 -8.69
CA ARG A 31 11.16 -22.11 -9.19
C ARG A 31 11.04 -22.40 -10.68
N GLY A 32 10.15 -21.73 -11.41
CA GLY A 32 10.03 -21.88 -12.86
C GLY A 32 10.28 -20.56 -13.58
N GLU A 33 11.47 -20.42 -14.18
CA GLU A 33 11.93 -19.28 -15.00
C GLU A 33 12.43 -18.05 -14.22
N LYS A 34 13.74 -18.04 -13.93
CA LYS A 34 14.49 -16.79 -13.71
C LYS A 34 14.44 -15.95 -15.00
N LYS A 35 13.33 -15.24 -15.25
CA LYS A 35 13.44 -13.96 -15.94
C LYS A 35 14.33 -13.12 -15.06
N MET A 36 15.49 -12.74 -15.58
CA MET A 36 16.38 -11.81 -14.91
C MET A 36 15.57 -10.56 -14.59
N GLN A 37 15.33 -10.33 -13.30
CA GLN A 37 14.60 -9.17 -12.82
C GLN A 37 15.34 -7.91 -13.25
N LYS A 38 14.60 -6.86 -13.60
CA LYS A 38 15.21 -5.58 -13.95
C LYS A 38 15.92 -5.00 -12.72
N SER A 39 16.92 -4.16 -12.95
CA SER A 39 17.52 -3.36 -11.87
C SER A 39 16.51 -2.37 -11.28
N TYR A 40 16.77 -1.86 -10.07
CA TYR A 40 15.94 -0.80 -9.50
C TYR A 40 15.94 0.44 -10.39
N LYS A 41 17.06 0.72 -11.07
CA LYS A 41 17.14 1.83 -12.01
C LYS A 41 16.16 1.67 -13.18
N GLU A 42 16.14 0.49 -13.81
CA GLU A 42 15.21 0.20 -14.90
C GLU A 42 13.74 0.25 -14.44
N TYR A 43 13.44 -0.21 -13.22
CA TYR A 43 12.10 -0.05 -12.65
C TYR A 43 11.77 1.42 -12.38
N GLY A 44 12.72 2.21 -11.86
CA GLY A 44 12.56 3.66 -11.70
C GLY A 44 12.22 4.36 -13.02
N GLU A 45 12.94 4.05 -14.10
CA GLU A 45 12.65 4.61 -15.44
C GLU A 45 11.25 4.22 -15.94
N ILE A 46 10.79 2.99 -15.66
CA ILE A 46 9.42 2.56 -15.94
C ILE A 46 8.43 3.36 -15.08
N PHE A 47 8.64 3.46 -13.78
CA PHE A 47 7.73 4.13 -12.86
C PHE A 47 7.55 5.62 -13.20
N GLU A 48 8.63 6.33 -13.54
CA GLU A 48 8.57 7.72 -14.02
C GLU A 48 7.71 7.86 -15.27
N LYS A 49 7.85 6.94 -16.24
CA LYS A 49 7.01 6.91 -17.45
C LYS A 49 5.52 6.77 -17.14
N TYR A 50 5.17 6.06 -16.06
CA TYR A 50 3.79 5.86 -15.60
C TYR A 50 3.31 6.93 -14.61
N GLY A 51 4.10 8.00 -14.42
CA GLY A 51 3.76 9.16 -13.60
C GLY A 51 4.00 8.96 -12.11
N ILE A 52 4.75 7.92 -11.72
CA ILE A 52 5.19 7.71 -10.34
C ILE A 52 6.46 8.54 -10.11
N GLN A 53 6.45 9.37 -9.07
CA GLN A 53 7.50 10.35 -8.79
C GLN A 53 8.35 9.95 -7.56
N GLY A 54 9.33 10.78 -7.18
CA GLY A 54 10.15 10.57 -5.99
C GLY A 54 11.39 9.67 -6.20
N ILE A 55 11.60 9.20 -7.42
CA ILE A 55 12.77 8.39 -7.77
C ILE A 55 13.99 9.30 -7.91
N THR A 56 15.03 9.04 -7.13
CA THR A 56 16.30 9.78 -7.19
C THR A 56 17.49 8.82 -7.35
N PRO A 57 18.62 9.28 -7.90
CA PRO A 57 19.84 8.47 -7.96
C PRO A 57 20.27 7.93 -6.58
N GLU A 58 20.12 8.72 -5.52
CA GLU A 58 20.45 8.31 -4.16
C GLU A 58 19.53 7.21 -3.65
N LEU A 59 18.22 7.27 -3.95
CA LEU A 59 17.28 6.20 -3.63
C LEU A 59 17.68 4.91 -4.35
N ILE A 60 17.95 4.98 -5.66
CA ILE A 60 18.34 3.81 -6.46
C ILE A 60 19.63 3.18 -5.93
N GLU A 61 20.66 3.99 -5.62
CA GLU A 61 21.92 3.49 -5.05
C GLU A 61 21.67 2.80 -3.70
N LYS A 62 20.84 3.40 -2.84
CA LYS A 62 20.47 2.83 -1.55
C LYS A 62 19.77 1.48 -1.71
N MET A 63 18.80 1.38 -2.61
CA MET A 63 18.04 0.14 -2.86
C MET A 63 18.93 -0.97 -3.41
N GLU A 64 19.78 -0.68 -4.40
CA GLU A 64 20.73 -1.67 -4.94
C GLU A 64 21.72 -2.14 -3.88
N LYS A 65 22.27 -1.22 -3.07
CA LYS A 65 23.17 -1.58 -1.98
C LYS A 65 22.48 -2.48 -0.96
N TRP A 66 21.29 -2.10 -0.53
CA TRP A 66 20.52 -2.88 0.45
C TRP A 66 20.27 -4.30 -0.07
N TYR A 67 19.77 -4.43 -1.30
CA TYR A 67 19.52 -5.73 -1.95
C TYR A 67 20.77 -6.61 -2.04
N LEU A 68 21.95 -6.04 -2.32
CA LEU A 68 23.21 -6.77 -2.37
C LEU A 68 23.69 -7.27 -0.99
N GLU A 69 23.31 -6.58 0.08
CA GLU A 69 23.64 -6.93 1.45
C GLU A 69 22.66 -7.96 2.06
N MET A 70 21.56 -8.26 1.36
CA MET A 70 20.55 -9.22 1.82
C MET A 70 21.05 -10.67 1.79
N PRO A 71 20.57 -11.51 2.73
CA PRO A 71 20.80 -12.95 2.64
C PRO A 71 20.21 -13.52 1.34
N PRO A 72 20.93 -14.42 0.64
CA PRO A 72 20.51 -14.95 -0.67
C PRO A 72 19.22 -15.78 -0.63
N GLU A 73 18.79 -16.22 0.55
CA GLU A 73 17.52 -16.90 0.78
C GLU A 73 16.31 -15.97 0.79
N VAL A 74 16.51 -14.66 1.01
CA VAL A 74 15.42 -13.69 0.96
C VAL A 74 15.17 -13.35 -0.50
N ILE A 75 13.93 -13.56 -0.95
CA ILE A 75 13.54 -13.29 -2.33
C ILE A 75 12.58 -12.11 -2.31
N ILE A 76 12.98 -11.04 -2.98
CA ILE A 76 12.21 -9.79 -3.06
C ILE A 76 11.88 -9.50 -4.52
N ASP A 77 10.64 -9.06 -4.76
CA ASP A 77 10.32 -8.40 -6.02
C ASP A 77 10.80 -6.94 -5.99
N LYS A 78 11.93 -6.61 -6.64
CA LYS A 78 12.49 -5.25 -6.74
C LYS A 78 11.49 -4.20 -7.23
N ALA A 79 10.53 -4.59 -8.07
CA ALA A 79 9.51 -3.64 -8.51
C ALA A 79 8.58 -3.29 -7.35
N ALA A 80 8.06 -4.30 -6.64
CA ALA A 80 7.18 -4.09 -5.51
C ALA A 80 7.90 -3.40 -4.35
N ASP A 81 9.12 -3.81 -4.02
CA ASP A 81 9.95 -3.22 -2.97
C ASP A 81 10.23 -1.73 -3.19
N LEU A 82 10.56 -1.33 -4.43
CA LEU A 82 10.71 0.10 -4.75
C LEU A 82 9.39 0.86 -4.64
N LEU A 83 8.26 0.25 -5.03
CA LEU A 83 6.94 0.87 -4.87
C LEU A 83 6.52 1.01 -3.41
N THR A 84 6.84 0.02 -2.55
CA THR A 84 6.64 0.12 -1.11
C THR A 84 7.39 1.33 -0.56
N VAL A 85 8.69 1.44 -0.85
CA VAL A 85 9.50 2.57 -0.37
C VAL A 85 8.99 3.92 -0.88
N LEU A 86 8.48 3.98 -2.11
CA LEU A 86 7.89 5.19 -2.66
C LEU A 86 6.51 5.50 -2.06
N GLY A 87 5.71 4.49 -1.71
CA GLY A 87 4.33 4.65 -1.26
C GLY A 87 4.14 4.79 0.26
N ASP A 88 5.18 4.49 1.06
CA ASP A 88 5.14 4.42 2.54
C ASP A 88 4.82 5.77 3.22
N GLY A 89 5.13 6.89 2.57
CA GLY A 89 4.97 8.21 3.16
C GLY A 89 5.92 8.49 4.33
N GLU A 90 5.56 9.46 5.17
CA GLU A 90 6.36 9.88 6.31
C GLU A 90 5.57 9.81 7.62
N TYR A 91 6.09 9.03 8.57
CA TYR A 91 5.55 8.93 9.93
C TYR A 91 6.33 9.82 10.90
N ASP A 92 5.62 10.72 11.57
CA ASP A 92 6.10 11.50 12.71
C ASP A 92 5.74 10.76 14.01
N PHE A 93 6.73 10.12 14.61
CA PHE A 93 6.59 9.36 15.86
C PHE A 93 6.42 10.24 17.09
N GLU A 94 6.83 11.52 17.05
CA GLU A 94 6.64 12.43 18.18
C GLU A 94 5.16 12.82 18.29
N ASN A 95 4.52 13.08 17.15
CA ASN A 95 3.12 13.50 17.08
C ASN A 95 2.14 12.36 16.79
N MET A 96 2.63 11.15 16.50
CA MET A 96 1.83 9.98 16.08
C MET A 96 0.92 10.32 14.89
N THR A 97 1.53 10.92 13.88
CA THR A 97 0.86 11.35 12.65
C THR A 97 1.60 10.83 11.43
N TRP A 98 0.85 10.27 10.50
CA TRP A 98 1.34 9.86 9.20
C TRP A 98 0.95 10.88 8.13
N THR A 99 1.85 11.11 7.16
CA THR A 99 1.60 11.96 6.00
C THR A 99 1.93 11.17 4.72
N PRO A 100 0.98 11.02 3.78
CA PRO A 100 1.25 10.34 2.53
C PRO A 100 2.14 11.17 1.61
N ASP A 101 2.90 10.48 0.77
CA ASP A 101 3.50 11.09 -0.41
C ASP A 101 2.45 11.31 -1.52
N GLU A 102 2.66 12.37 -2.31
CA GLU A 102 1.81 12.72 -3.47
C GLU A 102 2.54 12.39 -4.77
N ASN A 103 3.00 11.14 -4.89
CA ASN A 103 3.87 10.70 -5.98
C ASN A 103 3.21 9.66 -6.90
N GLY A 104 1.91 9.40 -6.75
CA GLY A 104 1.16 8.50 -7.63
C GLY A 104 1.18 7.03 -7.25
N VAL A 105 1.73 6.67 -6.09
CA VAL A 105 1.63 5.36 -5.45
C VAL A 105 1.37 5.54 -3.95
N TYR A 106 0.62 4.64 -3.35
CA TYR A 106 0.39 4.58 -1.91
C TYR A 106 0.70 3.15 -1.46
N ALA A 107 1.43 2.99 -0.37
CA ALA A 107 1.71 1.70 0.23
C ALA A 107 1.41 1.74 1.74
N PHE A 108 0.97 0.62 2.28
CA PHE A 108 0.76 0.46 3.71
C PHE A 108 0.90 -1.01 4.12
N ASP A 109 1.42 -1.22 5.33
CA ASP A 109 1.45 -2.53 5.96
C ASP A 109 0.03 -2.96 6.35
N ALA A 110 -0.36 -4.18 5.97
CA ALA A 110 -1.63 -4.75 6.39
C ALA A 110 -1.68 -5.04 7.91
N GLU A 111 -0.54 -5.21 8.58
CA GLU A 111 -0.42 -5.24 10.05
C GLU A 111 -0.18 -3.81 10.56
N VAL A 112 -1.25 -3.12 10.94
CA VAL A 112 -1.26 -1.66 11.06
C VAL A 112 -0.82 -1.21 12.45
N PHE A 113 0.32 -0.51 12.48
CA PHE A 113 0.88 0.06 13.71
C PHE A 113 -0.08 0.99 14.48
N ASN A 114 -0.76 1.90 13.78
CA ASN A 114 -1.65 2.89 14.40
C ASN A 114 -3.12 2.48 14.25
N VAL A 115 -3.53 1.49 15.04
CA VAL A 115 -4.88 0.90 15.00
C VAL A 115 -5.99 1.94 15.22
N ASP A 116 -5.73 3.04 15.95
CA ASP A 116 -6.71 4.10 16.22
C ASP A 116 -7.09 4.92 14.98
N LYS A 117 -6.22 4.97 13.97
CA LYS A 117 -6.42 5.73 12.72
C LYS A 117 -6.32 4.88 11.45
N MET A 118 -6.32 3.55 11.59
CA MET A 118 -6.12 2.59 10.50
C MET A 118 -6.86 2.97 9.21
N TYR A 119 -8.18 3.17 9.28
CA TYR A 119 -8.97 3.44 8.08
C TYR A 119 -9.01 4.91 7.68
N THR A 120 -8.76 5.81 8.63
CA THR A 120 -8.56 7.24 8.38
C THR A 120 -7.29 7.47 7.59
N ASP A 121 -6.19 6.84 7.99
CA ASP A 121 -4.90 6.90 7.31
C ASP A 121 -5.01 6.20 5.94
N PHE A 122 -5.70 5.06 5.85
CA PHE A 122 -6.02 4.42 4.56
C PHE A 122 -6.75 5.37 3.59
N LEU A 123 -7.87 5.97 4.00
CA LEU A 123 -8.62 6.90 3.15
C LEU A 123 -7.78 8.14 2.80
N THR A 124 -6.93 8.60 3.71
CA THR A 124 -5.99 9.71 3.47
C THR A 124 -4.94 9.33 2.43
N GLY A 125 -4.40 8.12 2.49
CA GLY A 125 -3.46 7.57 1.50
C GLY A 125 -4.10 7.40 0.13
N ILE A 126 -5.33 6.86 0.06
CA ILE A 126 -6.07 6.78 -1.20
C ILE A 126 -6.32 8.18 -1.79
N SER A 127 -6.64 9.17 -0.94
CA SER A 127 -6.84 10.56 -1.38
C SER A 127 -5.56 11.18 -1.96
N SER A 128 -4.36 10.77 -1.52
CA SER A 128 -3.10 11.33 -2.02
C SER A 128 -2.78 10.90 -3.46
N LEU A 129 -3.39 9.80 -3.93
CA LEU A 129 -3.21 9.32 -5.30
C LEU A 129 -3.79 10.28 -6.35
N ASP A 130 -4.84 11.02 -6.01
CA ASP A 130 -5.48 12.04 -6.85
C ASP A 130 -6.43 12.92 -6.00
N LYS A 131 -5.90 13.98 -5.38
CA LYS A 131 -6.66 14.86 -4.46
C LYS A 131 -7.82 15.60 -5.13
N GLU A 132 -7.79 15.78 -6.45
CA GLU A 132 -8.87 16.45 -7.18
C GLU A 132 -10.08 15.51 -7.34
N GLU A 133 -9.83 14.22 -7.59
CA GLU A 133 -10.90 13.24 -7.78
C GLU A 133 -11.32 12.53 -6.49
N LEU A 134 -10.39 12.31 -5.56
CA LEU A 134 -10.55 11.50 -4.34
C LEU A 134 -10.50 12.35 -3.06
N ASP A 135 -11.23 13.47 -3.06
CA ASP A 135 -11.34 14.38 -1.91
C ASP A 135 -12.31 13.83 -0.85
N PHE A 136 -11.87 12.83 -0.07
CA PHE A 136 -12.63 12.28 1.05
C PHE A 136 -12.58 13.22 2.26
N LYS A 137 -13.76 13.53 2.82
CA LYS A 137 -13.92 14.50 3.91
C LYS A 137 -14.62 13.90 5.10
N ASN A 138 -14.50 14.55 6.25
CA ASN A 138 -15.24 14.23 7.48
C ASN A 138 -15.16 12.74 7.84
N ILE A 139 -13.96 12.16 7.70
CA ILE A 139 -13.72 10.74 8.00
C ILE A 139 -13.90 10.52 9.50
N GLN A 140 -14.68 9.52 9.88
CA GLN A 140 -14.93 9.12 11.26
C GLN A 140 -14.93 7.60 11.36
N GLU A 141 -14.18 7.09 12.33
CA GLU A 141 -14.16 5.67 12.69
C GLU A 141 -14.96 5.45 13.98
N ASP A 142 -15.97 4.59 13.93
CA ASP A 142 -16.71 4.13 15.09
C ASP A 142 -16.19 2.76 15.52
N THR A 143 -15.56 2.74 16.69
CA THR A 143 -14.97 1.56 17.34
C THR A 143 -15.82 1.04 18.50
N SER A 144 -17.05 1.53 18.68
CA SER A 144 -17.93 1.16 19.80
C SER A 144 -18.32 -0.32 19.83
N GLN A 145 -18.17 -1.03 18.70
CA GLN A 145 -18.44 -2.46 18.55
C GLN A 145 -17.16 -3.32 18.55
N MET A 146 -16.01 -2.74 18.94
CA MET A 146 -14.76 -3.48 19.09
C MET A 146 -14.62 -4.08 20.48
N ASN A 147 -14.11 -5.31 20.54
CA ASN A 147 -13.54 -5.89 21.75
C ASN A 147 -12.01 -5.74 21.69
N TRP A 148 -11.49 -4.74 22.40
CA TRP A 148 -10.05 -4.44 22.44
C TRP A 148 -9.21 -5.52 23.12
N GLU A 149 -9.79 -6.31 24.03
CA GLU A 149 -9.05 -7.38 24.72
C GLU A 149 -8.88 -8.61 23.83
N GLU A 150 -9.87 -8.91 23.00
CA GLU A 150 -9.86 -10.07 22.12
C GLU A 150 -9.42 -9.75 20.70
N GLY A 151 -9.24 -8.46 20.36
CA GLY A 151 -8.88 -8.05 18.99
C GLY A 151 -9.96 -8.40 17.96
N THR A 152 -11.24 -8.34 18.34
CA THR A 152 -12.33 -8.75 17.46
C THR A 152 -13.48 -7.75 17.45
N GLY A 153 -14.47 -7.99 16.60
CA GLY A 153 -15.70 -7.22 16.53
C GLY A 153 -15.85 -6.52 15.20
N LYS A 154 -16.39 -5.31 15.23
CA LYS A 154 -16.66 -4.51 14.04
C LYS A 154 -16.22 -3.07 14.21
N ARG A 155 -15.77 -2.48 13.11
CA ARG A 155 -15.53 -1.06 12.98
C ARG A 155 -16.32 -0.51 11.81
N THR A 156 -16.89 0.67 11.97
CA THR A 156 -17.60 1.38 10.90
C THR A 156 -16.85 2.65 10.53
N VAL A 157 -16.61 2.86 9.25
CA VAL A 157 -15.90 4.04 8.74
C VAL A 157 -16.87 4.87 7.92
N THR A 158 -17.12 6.11 8.32
CA THR A 158 -17.97 7.03 7.57
C THR A 158 -17.16 8.17 6.99
N PHE A 159 -17.52 8.61 5.79
CA PHE A 159 -16.86 9.71 5.11
C PHE A 159 -17.80 10.39 4.12
N GLU A 160 -17.47 11.61 3.74
CA GLU A 160 -18.14 12.37 2.69
C GLU A 160 -17.32 12.39 1.41
N TRP A 161 -17.96 12.13 0.29
CA TRP A 161 -17.35 12.26 -1.04
C TRP A 161 -18.41 12.66 -2.06
N LYS A 162 -18.06 13.58 -2.98
CA LYS A 162 -18.99 14.12 -3.99
C LYS A 162 -20.36 14.53 -3.42
N ASN A 163 -20.36 15.21 -2.26
CA ASN A 163 -21.55 15.67 -1.52
C ASN A 163 -22.51 14.53 -1.10
N LYS A 164 -21.98 13.32 -0.90
CA LYS A 164 -22.70 12.15 -0.39
C LYS A 164 -21.95 11.59 0.80
N GLN A 165 -22.69 11.06 1.77
CA GLN A 165 -22.11 10.28 2.86
C GLN A 165 -22.05 8.80 2.45
N PHE A 166 -20.92 8.18 2.76
CA PHE A 166 -20.67 6.76 2.57
C PHE A 166 -20.28 6.10 3.90
N THR A 167 -20.43 4.79 3.94
CA THR A 167 -20.11 3.96 5.10
C THR A 167 -19.47 2.68 4.61
N LEU A 168 -18.35 2.31 5.22
CA LEU A 168 -17.65 1.05 5.02
C LEU A 168 -17.73 0.26 6.33
N GLU A 169 -17.88 -1.06 6.22
CA GLU A 169 -17.82 -1.97 7.38
C GLU A 169 -16.52 -2.78 7.35
N ALA A 170 -15.85 -2.83 8.49
CA ALA A 170 -14.66 -3.65 8.70
C ALA A 170 -14.91 -4.69 9.78
N ALA A 171 -14.54 -5.94 9.50
CA ALA A 171 -14.25 -6.92 10.54
C ALA A 171 -12.94 -6.54 11.24
N VAL A 172 -12.88 -6.77 12.55
CA VAL A 172 -11.66 -6.55 13.32
C VAL A 172 -10.98 -7.88 13.58
N GLU A 173 -9.69 -7.94 13.26
CA GLU A 173 -8.76 -9.02 13.58
C GLU A 173 -7.46 -8.38 14.08
N ASP A 174 -7.37 -8.17 15.40
CA ASP A 174 -6.31 -7.44 16.08
C ASP A 174 -5.97 -6.10 15.39
N ASP A 175 -4.75 -5.98 14.88
CA ASP A 175 -4.20 -4.85 14.14
C ASP A 175 -4.18 -5.06 12.62
N TRP A 176 -4.80 -6.13 12.12
CA TRP A 176 -4.86 -6.41 10.69
C TRP A 176 -5.93 -5.59 9.98
N PHE A 177 -5.56 -5.06 8.82
CA PHE A 177 -6.44 -4.33 7.92
C PHE A 177 -7.43 -5.28 7.23
N ASP A 178 -8.72 -4.96 7.29
CA ASP A 178 -9.75 -5.69 6.55
C ASP A 178 -9.80 -5.23 5.08
N LEU A 179 -9.29 -6.06 4.17
CA LEU A 179 -9.29 -5.79 2.73
C LEU A 179 -10.69 -5.66 2.12
N ASN A 180 -11.73 -6.14 2.81
CA ASN A 180 -13.10 -5.88 2.37
C ASN A 180 -13.43 -4.37 2.38
N VAL A 181 -12.80 -3.57 3.24
CA VAL A 181 -12.93 -2.10 3.20
C VAL A 181 -12.40 -1.54 1.89
N ALA A 182 -11.25 -2.03 1.41
CA ALA A 182 -10.70 -1.62 0.12
C ALA A 182 -11.61 -2.02 -1.05
N ASN A 183 -12.25 -3.20 -0.98
CA ASN A 183 -13.24 -3.65 -1.95
C ASN A 183 -14.45 -2.72 -2.01
N GLU A 184 -15.07 -2.45 -0.86
CA GLU A 184 -16.26 -1.59 -0.78
C GLU A 184 -15.95 -0.18 -1.28
N LEU A 185 -14.78 0.36 -0.91
CA LEU A 185 -14.32 1.65 -1.42
C LEU A 185 -14.15 1.64 -2.94
N ASN A 186 -13.53 0.59 -3.50
CA ASN A 186 -13.31 0.52 -4.94
C ASN A 186 -14.62 0.40 -5.72
N GLU A 187 -15.62 -0.32 -5.21
CA GLU A 187 -16.97 -0.35 -5.79
C GLU A 187 -17.65 1.03 -5.76
N ILE A 188 -17.50 1.78 -4.67
CA ILE A 188 -17.97 3.16 -4.58
C ILE A 188 -17.27 4.04 -5.62
N ILE A 189 -15.95 3.94 -5.73
CA ILE A 189 -15.15 4.71 -6.70
C ILE A 189 -15.57 4.36 -8.13
N LYS A 190 -15.71 3.08 -8.49
CA LYS A 190 -16.18 2.68 -9.83
C LYS A 190 -17.57 3.22 -10.15
N LYS A 191 -18.47 3.23 -9.17
CA LYS A 191 -19.86 3.64 -9.36
C LYS A 191 -20.03 5.16 -9.50
N TYR A 192 -19.25 5.95 -8.77
CA TYR A 192 -19.43 7.40 -8.69
C TYR A 192 -18.25 8.20 -9.25
N GLY A 193 -17.13 7.56 -9.56
CA GLY A 193 -15.91 8.14 -10.12
C GLY A 193 -15.98 8.40 -11.62
N ASN A 194 -14.81 8.63 -12.22
CA ASN A 194 -14.69 9.09 -13.60
C ASN A 194 -14.03 8.04 -14.52
N GLY A 195 -14.26 6.75 -14.26
CA GLY A 195 -13.75 5.64 -15.08
C GLY A 195 -12.37 5.10 -14.68
N LYS A 196 -11.71 5.73 -13.71
CA LYS A 196 -10.57 5.15 -12.98
C LYS A 196 -11.07 4.28 -11.82
N GLN A 197 -10.20 3.39 -11.33
CA GLN A 197 -10.44 2.53 -10.17
C GLN A 197 -9.15 2.30 -9.39
N LEU A 198 -9.28 1.72 -8.20
CA LEU A 198 -8.14 1.27 -7.41
C LEU A 198 -7.63 -0.07 -7.95
N TYR A 199 -6.31 -0.17 -8.05
CA TYR A 199 -5.58 -1.40 -8.35
C TYR A 199 -4.58 -1.66 -7.26
N PHE A 200 -4.43 -2.94 -6.92
CA PHE A 200 -3.64 -3.38 -5.77
C PHE A 200 -2.60 -4.43 -6.21
N THR A 201 -1.47 -4.44 -5.53
CA THR A 201 -0.48 -5.53 -5.55
C THR A 201 0.13 -5.66 -4.16
N GLY A 202 0.72 -6.82 -3.87
CA GLY A 202 1.57 -6.99 -2.69
C GLY A 202 3.05 -6.99 -3.05
N ASP A 203 3.89 -6.88 -2.03
CA ASP A 203 5.35 -7.12 -2.12
C ASP A 203 5.72 -8.61 -1.97
N GLY A 204 4.75 -9.46 -1.64
CA GLY A 204 4.92 -10.87 -1.33
C GLY A 204 4.92 -11.19 0.17
N TYR A 205 4.77 -10.17 1.02
CA TYR A 205 4.68 -10.26 2.46
C TYR A 205 3.37 -9.60 2.95
N GLN A 206 3.45 -8.50 3.69
CA GLN A 206 2.29 -7.85 4.33
C GLN A 206 1.93 -6.50 3.68
N GLU A 207 2.80 -5.94 2.83
CA GLU A 207 2.59 -4.62 2.23
C GLU A 207 1.52 -4.66 1.16
N CYS A 208 0.63 -3.67 1.21
CA CYS A 208 -0.41 -3.41 0.22
C CYS A 208 -0.04 -2.15 -0.57
N ILE A 209 0.21 -2.31 -1.87
CA ILE A 209 0.55 -1.21 -2.78
C ILE A 209 -0.66 -0.88 -3.65
N VAL A 210 -1.03 0.39 -3.72
CA VAL A 210 -2.26 0.87 -4.33
C VAL A 210 -2.01 1.94 -5.39
N PHE A 211 -2.78 1.86 -6.48
CA PHE A 211 -2.81 2.83 -7.57
C PHE A 211 -4.25 3.25 -7.88
N TYR A 212 -4.48 4.51 -8.25
CA TYR A 212 -5.76 4.98 -8.79
C TYR A 212 -5.62 5.35 -10.27
N ARG A 213 -6.06 4.46 -11.16
CA ARG A 213 -5.76 4.52 -12.61
C ARG A 213 -6.88 3.94 -13.47
N ASP A 214 -6.80 4.16 -14.78
CA ASP A 214 -7.68 3.49 -15.75
C ASP A 214 -7.17 2.09 -16.13
N PRO A 215 -8.02 1.23 -16.74
CA PRO A 215 -7.63 -0.13 -17.13
C PRO A 215 -6.51 -0.24 -18.17
N GLU A 216 -6.36 0.75 -19.05
CA GLU A 216 -5.30 0.73 -20.07
C GLU A 216 -3.94 0.99 -19.44
N TRP A 217 -3.86 1.92 -18.50
CA TRP A 217 -2.68 2.17 -17.67
C TRP A 217 -2.29 0.89 -16.90
N ALA A 218 -3.23 0.27 -16.18
CA ALA A 218 -2.94 -0.89 -15.34
C ALA A 218 -2.39 -2.07 -16.15
N LYS A 219 -3.03 -2.39 -17.27
CA LYS A 219 -2.57 -3.45 -18.17
C LYS A 219 -1.18 -3.19 -18.73
N SER A 220 -0.90 -1.96 -19.13
CA SER A 220 0.40 -1.58 -19.70
C SER A 220 1.49 -1.62 -18.63
N PHE A 221 1.19 -1.12 -17.42
CA PHE A 221 2.08 -1.16 -16.26
C PHE A 221 2.44 -2.60 -15.90
N GLN A 222 1.44 -3.48 -15.74
CA GLN A 222 1.66 -4.92 -15.48
C GLN A 222 2.56 -5.57 -16.54
N THR A 223 2.38 -5.22 -17.81
CA THR A 223 3.17 -5.78 -18.91
C THR A 223 4.65 -5.37 -18.81
N GLU A 224 4.94 -4.13 -18.43
CA GLU A 224 6.30 -3.61 -18.35
C GLU A 224 7.00 -4.00 -17.05
N THR A 225 6.28 -4.05 -15.94
CA THR A 225 6.86 -4.36 -14.62
C THR A 225 6.92 -5.86 -14.36
N GLY A 226 5.93 -6.60 -14.86
CA GLY A 226 5.70 -8.00 -14.50
C GLY A 226 4.89 -8.17 -13.22
N LEU A 227 4.51 -7.07 -12.55
CA LEU A 227 3.65 -7.10 -11.37
C LEU A 227 2.23 -7.47 -11.76
N GLU A 228 1.54 -8.14 -10.86
CA GLU A 228 0.13 -8.46 -11.01
C GLU A 228 -0.69 -7.40 -10.28
N LEU A 229 -1.52 -6.67 -11.02
CA LEU A 229 -2.45 -5.74 -10.42
C LEU A 229 -3.83 -6.38 -10.37
N VAL A 230 -4.48 -6.30 -9.22
CA VAL A 230 -5.83 -6.80 -8.98
C VAL A 230 -6.77 -5.65 -8.62
N GLU A 231 -8.01 -5.72 -9.07
CA GLU A 231 -9.07 -4.75 -8.72
C GLU A 231 -9.64 -4.97 -7.31
N VAL A 232 -9.25 -6.09 -6.69
CA VAL A 232 -9.82 -6.75 -5.50
C VAL A 232 -11.32 -6.99 -5.66
N ASN A 233 -11.64 -8.23 -6.07
CA ASN A 233 -12.50 -9.16 -5.31
C ASN A 233 -12.56 -10.52 -6.03
N LYS A 234 -11.83 -11.51 -5.50
CA LYS A 234 -12.30 -12.86 -5.11
C LYS A 234 -11.16 -13.70 -4.54
#